data_AF-A0A919CPQ2-F1
#
_entry.id   AF-A0A919CPQ2-F1
#
_cell.length_a   1.000
_cell.length_b   1.000
_cell.length_c   1.000
_cell.angle_alpha   90.00
_cell.angle_beta   90.00
_cell.angle_gamma   90.00
#
_symmetry.space_group_name_H-M   'P 1'
#
loop_
_entity.id
_entity.type
_entity.pdbx_description
1 polymer ?
#
loop_
_entity_poly.entity_id
_entity_poly.type
_entity_poly.pdbx_seq_one_letter_code
_entity_poly.pdbx_strand_id
1 'polypeptide(L)'
;MAVPGMHELAGHVPSYIAGPGGDDVLFSRLSVFILLLVVLIGVTYFRLHALPESIAHRENHAQFQLVGVLSLVALFTHDNIFWIAALLLAAVRLPNFTAPLQAIADNLKELARPAGRPAVQEAPTAGPMPTAKTPVPNEPAD
;
A
#
# COMPACT_ATOMS: atom_id res chain seq x y z
N MET A 1 26.99 52.53 -52.68
CA MET A 1 25.88 51.94 -53.46
C MET A 1 25.28 50.83 -52.63
N ALA A 2 24.09 51.03 -52.08
CA ALA A 2 23.39 50.03 -51.29
C ALA A 2 22.78 49.00 -52.23
N VAL A 3 23.01 47.71 -51.98
CA VAL A 3 22.42 46.62 -52.74
C VAL A 3 20.96 46.48 -52.31
N PRO A 4 19.97 46.76 -53.18
CA PRO A 4 18.57 46.55 -52.87
C PRO A 4 18.23 45.09 -53.15
N GLY A 5 17.84 44.35 -52.11
CA GLY A 5 17.44 42.95 -52.27
C GLY A 5 17.65 42.02 -51.07
N MET A 6 18.10 42.52 -49.91
CA MET A 6 18.07 41.74 -48.68
C MET A 6 17.02 42.32 -47.74
N HIS A 7 15.86 41.65 -47.61
CA HIS A 7 14.95 41.64 -46.45
C HIS A 7 13.48 41.53 -46.89
N GLU A 8 13.04 40.34 -47.28
CA GLU A 8 11.60 40.02 -47.24
C GLU A 8 11.31 38.65 -46.60
N LEU A 9 12.29 37.74 -46.55
CA LEU A 9 12.14 36.44 -45.88
C LEU A 9 12.52 36.45 -44.39
N ALA A 10 13.14 37.52 -43.89
CA ALA A 10 13.54 37.64 -42.48
C ALA A 10 12.41 38.15 -41.57
N GLY A 11 11.30 38.63 -42.12
CA GLY A 11 10.22 39.28 -41.36
C GLY A 11 9.24 38.35 -40.66
N HIS A 12 9.28 37.03 -40.94
CA HIS A 12 8.29 36.10 -40.41
C HIS A 12 8.91 34.77 -39.95
N VAL A 13 9.99 34.84 -39.18
CA VAL A 13 10.44 33.68 -38.41
C VAL A 13 9.51 33.47 -37.21
N PRO A 14 8.95 32.26 -37.04
CA PRO A 14 8.08 31.99 -35.91
C PRO A 14 8.82 32.21 -34.57
N SER A 15 8.10 32.74 -33.58
CA SER A 15 8.64 33.13 -32.28
C SER A 15 9.20 31.99 -31.42
N TYR A 16 9.12 30.74 -31.88
CA TYR A 16 9.66 29.55 -31.22
C TYR A 16 10.99 29.08 -31.82
N ILE A 17 11.49 29.71 -32.89
CA ILE A 17 12.81 29.42 -33.47
C ILE A 17 13.87 30.20 -32.69
N ALA A 18 15.02 29.55 -32.42
CA ALA A 18 16.14 30.17 -31.74
C ALA A 18 16.59 31.47 -32.43
N GLY A 19 16.64 32.56 -31.67
CA GLY A 19 17.12 33.84 -32.15
C GLY A 19 18.65 33.89 -32.27
N PRO A 20 19.20 34.87 -33.02
CA PRO A 20 20.66 35.07 -33.11
C PRO A 20 21.31 35.47 -31.78
N GLY A 21 20.51 35.80 -30.75
CA GLY A 21 20.95 36.04 -29.37
C GLY A 21 21.10 34.76 -28.53
N GLY A 22 20.80 33.58 -29.08
CA GLY A 22 20.96 32.28 -28.43
C GLY A 22 19.80 31.88 -27.51
N ASP A 23 18.73 32.68 -27.44
CA ASP A 23 17.51 32.36 -26.72
C ASP A 23 16.64 31.38 -27.54
N ASP A 24 16.61 30.12 -27.11
CA ASP A 24 15.75 29.08 -27.68
C ASP A 24 14.58 28.74 -26.75
N VAL A 25 13.45 29.39 -26.99
CA VAL A 25 12.22 29.27 -26.21
C VAL A 25 11.57 27.89 -26.38
N LEU A 26 11.75 27.23 -27.53
CA LEU A 26 11.22 25.89 -27.77
C LEU A 26 12.05 24.87 -26.99
N PHE A 27 13.37 24.94 -27.09
CA PHE A 27 14.29 24.08 -26.34
C PHE A 27 14.05 24.21 -24.84
N SER A 28 14.00 25.43 -24.30
CA SER A 28 13.78 25.65 -22.86
C SER A 28 12.47 25.05 -22.36
N ARG A 29 11.34 25.29 -23.06
CA ARG A 29 10.04 24.73 -22.70
C ARG A 29 10.00 23.21 -22.84
N LEU A 30 10.60 22.66 -23.89
CA LEU A 30 10.69 21.22 -24.10
C LEU A 30 11.55 20.56 -23.02
N SER A 31 12.68 21.16 -22.63
CA SER A 31 13.53 20.65 -21.55
C SER A 31 12.76 20.56 -20.23
N VAL A 32 12.02 21.62 -19.86
CA VAL A 32 11.17 21.61 -18.66
C VAL A 32 10.06 20.56 -18.79
N PHE A 33 9.40 20.48 -19.95
CA PHE A 33 8.36 19.48 -20.20
C PHE A 33 8.89 18.05 -20.08
N ILE A 34 10.03 17.74 -20.70
CA ILE A 34 10.66 16.41 -20.60
C ILE A 34 11.08 16.11 -19.17
N LEU A 35 11.62 17.09 -18.44
CA LEU A 35 11.97 16.91 -17.03
C LEU A 35 10.73 16.54 -16.20
N LEU A 36 9.62 17.27 -16.38
CA LEU A 36 8.35 16.95 -15.72
C LEU A 36 7.82 15.57 -16.13
N LEU A 37 7.92 15.22 -17.41
CA LEU A 37 7.49 13.93 -17.93
C LEU A 37 8.29 12.78 -17.34
N VAL A 38 9.62 12.91 -17.25
CA VAL A 38 10.50 11.91 -16.63
C VAL A 38 10.16 11.74 -15.16
N VAL A 39 9.93 12.83 -14.41
CA VAL A 39 9.50 12.76 -13.01
C VAL A 39 8.14 12.07 -12.90
N LEU A 40 7.17 12.42 -13.75
CA LEU A 40 5.84 11.81 -13.75
C LEU A 40 5.90 10.32 -14.03
N ILE A 41 6.67 9.90 -15.04
CA ILE A 41 6.87 8.49 -15.38
C ILE A 41 7.59 7.77 -14.24
N GLY A 42 8.62 8.37 -13.66
CA GLY A 42 9.35 7.81 -12.52
C GLY A 42 8.45 7.58 -11.31
N VAL A 43 7.66 8.58 -10.91
CA VAL A 43 6.69 8.46 -9.82
C VAL A 43 5.65 7.38 -10.13
N THR A 44 5.15 7.35 -11.36
CA THR A 44 4.18 6.34 -11.81
C THR A 44 4.79 4.94 -11.75
N TYR A 45 6.03 4.77 -12.22
CA TYR A 45 6.78 3.52 -12.19
C TYR A 45 6.98 3.00 -10.76
N PHE A 46 7.46 3.85 -9.85
CA PHE A 46 7.60 3.50 -8.43
C PHE A 46 6.26 3.13 -7.80
N ARG A 47 5.20 3.87 -8.13
CA ARG A 47 3.86 3.60 -7.61
C ARG A 47 3.29 2.28 -8.13
N LEU A 48 3.42 1.96 -9.41
CA LEU A 48 2.96 0.67 -9.97
C LEU A 48 3.69 -0.52 -9.37
N HIS A 49 5.00 -0.39 -9.09
CA HIS A 49 5.78 -1.45 -8.47
C HIS A 49 5.48 -1.61 -6.97
N ALA A 50 5.01 -0.56 -6.29
CA ALA A 50 4.54 -0.62 -4.91
C ALA A 50 3.08 -1.10 -4.77
N LEU A 51 2.32 -1.26 -5.88
CA LEU A 51 0.94 -1.74 -5.83
C LEU A 51 0.77 -3.12 -5.20
N PRO A 52 1.58 -4.15 -5.52
CA PRO A 52 1.39 -5.48 -4.94
C PRO A 52 1.46 -5.46 -3.41
N GLU A 53 2.38 -4.67 -2.83
CA GLU A 53 2.48 -4.46 -1.38
C GLU A 53 1.19 -3.88 -0.77
N SER A 54 0.63 -2.85 -1.41
CA SER A 54 -0.60 -2.20 -0.92
C SER A 54 -1.83 -3.13 -0.95
N ILE A 55 -1.88 -4.07 -1.89
CA ILE A 55 -3.01 -5.00 -2.05
C ILE A 55 -2.96 -6.12 -1.00
N ALA A 56 -1.75 -6.52 -0.58
CA ALA A 56 -1.55 -7.58 0.41
C ALA A 56 -1.87 -7.16 1.86
N HIS A 57 -2.11 -5.87 2.14
CA HIS A 57 -2.47 -5.35 3.47
C HIS A 57 -3.77 -5.95 4.06
N ARG A 58 -4.59 -6.64 3.26
CA ARG A 58 -5.87 -7.21 3.71
C ARG A 58 -5.75 -8.66 4.22
N GLU A 59 -4.55 -9.26 4.22
CA GLU A 59 -4.33 -10.69 4.53
C GLU A 59 -3.16 -10.92 5.50
N ASN A 60 -3.05 -12.16 5.98
CA ASN A 60 -2.06 -12.70 6.91
C ASN A 60 -0.65 -12.08 6.80
N HIS A 61 -0.02 -11.80 7.95
CA HIS A 61 1.23 -11.05 8.09
C HIS A 61 2.39 -11.62 7.25
N ALA A 62 2.43 -12.95 7.07
CA ALA A 62 3.44 -13.63 6.25
C ALA A 62 3.28 -13.39 4.74
N GLN A 63 2.04 -13.33 4.23
CA GLN A 63 1.77 -13.05 2.81
C GLN A 63 2.14 -11.62 2.45
N PHE A 64 1.84 -10.67 3.35
CA PHE A 64 2.24 -9.28 3.19
C PHE A 64 3.77 -9.13 3.06
N GLN A 65 4.54 -9.75 3.95
CA GLN A 65 6.00 -9.69 3.89
C GLN A 65 6.56 -10.29 2.61
N LEU A 66 6.05 -11.44 2.16
CA LEU A 66 6.51 -12.07 0.92
C LEU A 66 6.26 -11.18 -0.30
N VAL A 67 5.05 -10.61 -0.41
CA VAL A 67 4.68 -9.72 -1.51
C VAL A 67 5.48 -8.42 -1.49
N GLY A 68 5.75 -7.87 -0.30
CA GLY A 68 6.60 -6.69 -0.11
C GLY A 68 8.05 -6.93 -0.56
N VAL A 69 8.66 -8.05 -0.14
CA VAL A 69 10.03 -8.41 -0.56
C VAL A 69 10.10 -8.64 -2.07
N LEU A 70 9.09 -9.30 -2.66
CA LEU A 70 9.06 -9.57 -4.09
C LEU A 70 8.91 -8.29 -4.92
N SER A 71 8.13 -7.32 -4.43
CA SER A 71 8.01 -5.98 -5.03
C SER A 71 9.31 -5.19 -4.93
N LEU A 72 10.04 -5.31 -3.81
CA LEU A 72 11.35 -4.67 -3.64
C LEU A 72 12.41 -5.25 -4.59
N VAL A 73 12.43 -6.58 -4.76
CA VAL A 73 13.31 -7.26 -5.73
C VAL A 73 12.96 -6.85 -7.16
N ALA A 74 11.66 -6.81 -7.51
CA ALA A 74 11.22 -6.34 -8.82
C ALA A 74 11.68 -4.90 -9.12
N LEU A 75 11.64 -4.03 -8.11
CA LEU A 75 12.05 -2.63 -8.25
C LEU A 75 13.57 -2.48 -8.41
N PHE A 76 14.36 -3.25 -7.66
CA PHE A 76 15.82 -3.20 -7.73
C PHE A 76 16.35 -3.83 -9.03
N THR A 77 15.76 -4.94 -9.47
CA THR A 77 16.21 -5.70 -10.65
C THR A 77 15.57 -5.21 -11.95
N HIS A 78 14.44 -4.50 -11.91
CA HIS A 78 13.68 -4.05 -13.08
C HIS A 78 13.12 -5.20 -13.96
N ASP A 79 13.07 -6.43 -13.42
CA ASP A 79 12.54 -7.59 -14.13
C ASP A 79 11.05 -7.79 -13.81
N ASN A 80 10.23 -7.76 -14.86
CA ASN A 80 8.77 -7.83 -14.80
C ASN A 80 8.27 -9.14 -14.19
N ILE A 81 9.05 -10.23 -14.23
CA ILE A 81 8.60 -11.53 -13.72
C ILE A 81 8.32 -11.48 -12.21
N PHE A 82 9.14 -10.74 -11.45
CA PHE A 82 8.97 -10.58 -10.01
C PHE A 82 7.75 -9.72 -9.68
N TRP A 83 7.49 -8.68 -10.47
CA TRP A 83 6.29 -7.86 -10.31
C TRP A 83 5.01 -8.64 -10.64
N ILE A 84 5.00 -9.41 -11.73
CA ILE A 84 3.86 -10.28 -12.09
C ILE A 84 3.64 -11.35 -11.02
N ALA A 85 4.70 -11.97 -10.52
CA ALA A 85 4.61 -12.95 -9.44
C ALA A 85 4.05 -12.33 -8.14
N ALA A 86 4.45 -11.10 -7.79
CA ALA A 86 3.93 -10.38 -6.65
C ALA A 86 2.44 -10.06 -6.79
N LEU A 87 1.99 -9.65 -7.99
CA LEU A 87 0.58 -9.43 -8.27
C LEU A 87 -0.25 -10.72 -8.18
N LEU A 88 0.22 -11.81 -8.78
CA LEU A 88 -0.45 -13.11 -8.71
C LEU A 88 -0.55 -13.60 -7.26
N LEU A 89 0.54 -13.46 -6.49
CA LEU A 89 0.58 -13.85 -5.08
C LEU A 89 -0.30 -12.97 -4.20
N ALA A 90 -0.42 -11.67 -4.51
CA ALA A 90 -1.32 -10.75 -3.80
C ALA A 90 -2.80 -10.98 -4.15
N ALA A 91 -3.09 -11.40 -5.39
CA ALA A 91 -4.45 -11.68 -5.85
C ALA A 91 -5.01 -13.00 -5.29
N VAL A 92 -4.16 -14.00 -5.08
CA VAL A 92 -4.57 -15.27 -4.46
C VAL A 92 -4.52 -15.15 -2.94
N ARG A 93 -5.65 -15.42 -2.29
CA ARG A 93 -5.76 -15.49 -0.82
C ARG A 93 -5.05 -16.75 -0.33
N LEU A 94 -3.88 -16.64 0.29
CA LEU A 94 -3.23 -17.80 0.90
C LEU A 94 -3.88 -18.08 2.25
N PRO A 95 -4.44 -19.28 2.48
CA PRO A 95 -5.02 -19.60 3.77
C PRO A 95 -3.95 -19.58 4.87
N ASN A 96 -4.35 -19.19 6.07
CA ASN A 96 -3.45 -19.16 7.21
C ASN A 96 -3.11 -20.58 7.67
N PHE A 97 -1.95 -21.10 7.25
CA PHE A 97 -1.51 -22.47 7.57
C PHE A 97 -1.02 -22.64 9.02
N THR A 98 -0.78 -21.56 9.78
CA THR A 98 -0.35 -21.66 11.18
C THR A 98 -1.51 -21.90 12.14
N ALA A 99 -2.70 -21.36 11.86
CA ALA A 99 -3.88 -21.54 12.71
C ALA A 99 -4.28 -23.03 12.88
N PRO A 100 -4.30 -23.88 11.83
CA PRO A 100 -4.52 -25.32 11.98
C PRO A 100 -3.42 -26.02 12.79
N LEU A 101 -2.15 -25.64 12.59
CA LEU A 101 -1.02 -26.24 13.31
C LEU A 101 -1.05 -25.90 14.81
N GLN A 102 -1.42 -24.66 15.16
CA GLN A 102 -1.63 -24.25 16.55
C GLN A 102 -2.78 -25.02 17.19
N ALA A 103 -3.90 -25.19 16.49
CA ALA A 103 -5.02 -25.99 16.98
C ALA A 103 -4.60 -27.44 17.28
N ILE A 104 -3.77 -28.06 16.44
CA ILE A 104 -3.23 -29.41 16.68
C ILE A 104 -2.35 -29.42 17.94
N ALA A 105 -1.44 -28.45 18.09
CA ALA A 105 -0.56 -28.34 19.25
C ALA A 105 -1.33 -28.12 20.57
N ASP A 106 -2.37 -27.29 20.55
CA ASP A 106 -3.22 -27.03 21.71
C ASP A 106 -4.01 -28.27 22.12
N ASN A 107 -4.59 -29.00 21.16
CA ASN A 107 -5.28 -30.27 21.42
C ASN A 107 -4.33 -31.34 21.99
N LEU A 108 -3.10 -31.43 21.47
CA LEU A 108 -2.07 -32.33 22.00
C LEU A 108 -1.65 -31.94 23.42
N LYS A 109 -1.54 -30.65 23.71
CA LYS A 109 -1.23 -30.12 25.05
C LYS A 109 -2.35 -30.44 26.05
N GLU A 110 -3.60 -30.39 25.60
CA GLU A 110 -4.76 -30.79 26.40
C GLU A 110 -4.76 -32.30 26.69
N LEU A 111 -4.46 -33.13 25.69
CA LEU A 111 -4.32 -34.60 25.84
C LEU A 111 -3.15 -35.00 26.74
N ALA A 112 -2.04 -34.25 26.70
CA ALA A 112 -0.87 -34.47 27.55
C ALA A 112 -1.07 -33.96 28.98
N ARG A 113 -2.19 -33.30 29.29
CA ARG A 113 -2.49 -32.83 30.65
C ARG A 113 -2.85 -34.03 31.53
N PRO A 114 -2.12 -34.30 32.62
CA PRO A 114 -2.43 -35.41 33.51
C PRO A 114 -3.84 -35.23 34.10
N ALA A 115 -4.65 -36.28 34.02
CA ALA A 115 -5.99 -36.34 34.62
C ALA A 115 -5.89 -36.03 36.12
N GLY A 116 -6.30 -34.82 36.52
CA GLY A 116 -6.38 -34.48 37.95
C GLY A 116 -5.98 -33.07 38.37
N ARG A 117 -5.61 -32.15 37.47
CA ARG A 117 -5.46 -30.74 37.87
C ARG A 117 -6.68 -29.93 37.40
N PRO A 118 -7.44 -29.27 38.30
CA PRO A 118 -8.53 -28.38 37.89
C PRO A 118 -7.97 -27.28 37.00
N ALA A 119 -8.66 -26.96 35.91
CA ALA A 119 -8.42 -25.71 35.20
C ALA A 119 -8.74 -24.59 36.19
N VAL A 120 -7.73 -23.82 36.60
CA VAL A 120 -7.98 -22.52 37.20
C VAL A 120 -8.56 -21.68 36.07
N GLN A 121 -9.89 -21.63 36.02
CA GLN A 121 -10.59 -20.58 35.29
C GLN A 121 -10.16 -19.28 35.95
N GLU A 122 -9.33 -18.50 35.27
CA GLU A 122 -9.29 -17.07 35.51
C GLU A 122 -10.69 -16.55 35.16
N ALA A 123 -11.50 -16.39 36.20
CA ALA A 123 -12.82 -15.80 36.12
C ALA A 123 -12.69 -14.42 35.45
N PRO A 124 -13.55 -14.09 34.47
CA PRO A 124 -13.72 -12.72 34.04
C PRO A 124 -14.03 -11.87 35.28
N THR A 125 -13.16 -10.92 35.59
CA THR A 125 -13.34 -9.95 36.67
C THR A 125 -14.69 -9.28 36.43
N ALA A 126 -15.67 -9.62 37.27
CA ALA A 126 -17.01 -9.08 37.22
C ALA A 126 -16.91 -7.55 37.37
N GLY A 127 -17.25 -6.83 36.30
CA GLY A 127 -17.55 -5.41 36.38
C GLY A 127 -18.73 -5.16 37.33
N PRO A 128 -18.86 -3.95 37.90
CA PRO A 128 -19.84 -3.67 38.95
C PRO A 128 -21.28 -3.99 38.50
N MET A 129 -21.99 -4.78 39.30
CA MET A 129 -23.42 -5.12 39.10
C MET A 129 -24.29 -3.84 39.02
N PRO A 130 -25.30 -3.79 38.14
CA PRO A 130 -26.35 -2.78 38.20
C PRO A 130 -27.25 -3.05 39.41
N THR A 131 -27.46 -2.03 40.23
CA THR A 131 -28.38 -2.00 41.37
C THR A 131 -29.81 -2.37 40.94
N ALA A 132 -30.28 -3.53 41.40
CA ALA A 132 -31.68 -3.93 41.31
C ALA A 132 -32.52 -3.00 42.22
N LYS A 133 -33.45 -2.26 41.61
CA LYS A 133 -34.46 -1.47 42.33
C LYS A 133 -35.41 -2.42 43.08
N THR A 134 -35.50 -2.23 44.39
CA THR A 134 -36.42 -2.89 45.31
C THR A 134 -37.89 -2.60 44.92
N PRO A 135 -38.79 -3.60 44.86
CA PRO A 135 -40.22 -3.35 44.82
C PRO A 135 -40.72 -3.10 46.26
N VAL A 136 -41.38 -1.96 46.46
CA VAL A 136 -42.04 -1.58 47.73
C VAL A 136 -43.23 -2.51 47.98
N PRO A 137 -43.31 -3.20 49.14
CA PRO A 137 -44.53 -3.91 49.53
C PRO A 137 -45.56 -2.93 50.14
N ASN A 138 -46.80 -3.04 49.67
CA ASN A 138 -47.95 -2.25 50.15
C ASN A 138 -48.33 -2.65 51.58
N GLU A 139 -48.56 -1.64 52.41
CA GLU A 139 -49.06 -1.72 53.78
C GLU A 139 -50.57 -1.98 53.80
N PRO A 140 -51.09 -2.92 54.62
CA PRO A 140 -52.50 -2.96 54.97
C PRO A 140 -52.79 -2.28 56.32
N ALA A 141 -53.87 -1.52 56.28
CA ALA A 141 -54.61 -0.82 57.35
C ALA A 141 -54.50 -1.36 58.78
N ASP A 142 -54.35 -0.41 59.72
CA ASP A 142 -55.13 -0.30 60.97
C ASP A 142 -55.32 1.19 61.33
#